data_AF-A0A4V1A3Y9-F1
#
_entry.id   AF-A0A4V1A3Y9-F1
#
_cell.length_a   1.000
_cell.length_b   1.000
_cell.length_c   1.000
_cell.angle_alpha   90.00
_cell.angle_beta   90.00
_cell.angle_gamma   90.00
#
_symmetry.space_group_name_H-M   'P 1'
#
loop_
_entity.id
_entity.type
_entity.pdbx_description
1 polymer ?
#
loop_
_entity_poly.entity_id
_entity_poly.type
_entity_poly.pdbx_seq_one_letter_code
_entity_poly.pdbx_strand_id
1 'polypeptide(L)'
;MSETNLPLFNWQPAPAVIAFPADRWIGKARHVATVFMRQRNDTARERYWRDITSRMVNRLIDAGVSSDEANRQIELFCEAVQREIDRRTPHDQEARQ
;
A
#
# COMPACT_ATOMS: atom_id res chain seq x y z
N MET A 1 44.88 -21.52 -16.68
CA MET A 1 44.15 -20.36 -16.15
C MET A 1 42.78 -20.87 -15.75
N SER A 2 42.48 -20.93 -14.45
CA SER A 2 41.21 -21.50 -13.98
C SER A 2 40.05 -20.56 -14.34
N GLU A 3 39.09 -21.07 -15.10
CA GLU A 3 37.90 -20.36 -15.63
C GLU A 3 36.98 -19.79 -14.52
N THR A 4 37.25 -20.11 -13.26
CA THR A 4 36.38 -19.85 -12.11
C THR A 4 36.45 -18.42 -11.57
N ASN A 5 37.33 -17.57 -12.09
CA ASN A 5 37.57 -16.23 -11.57
C ASN A 5 37.05 -15.13 -12.50
N LEU A 6 35.86 -15.33 -13.06
CA LEU A 6 35.16 -14.28 -13.79
C LEU A 6 34.27 -13.49 -12.82
N PRO A 7 34.32 -12.14 -12.83
CA PRO A 7 33.60 -11.30 -11.87
C PRO A 7 32.08 -11.51 -11.89
N LEU A 8 31.53 -12.02 -13.00
CA LEU A 8 30.11 -12.36 -13.11
C LEU A 8 29.71 -13.55 -12.22
N PHE A 9 30.60 -14.52 -12.01
CA PHE A 9 30.32 -15.70 -11.16
C PHE A 9 30.53 -15.43 -9.67
N ASN A 10 31.18 -14.31 -9.33
CA ASN A 10 31.35 -13.82 -7.95
C ASN A 10 30.31 -12.74 -7.59
N TRP A 11 29.35 -12.45 -8.48
CA TRP A 11 28.28 -11.48 -8.24
C TRP A 11 27.28 -12.04 -7.22
N GLN A 12 27.39 -11.57 -5.98
CA GLN A 12 26.45 -11.84 -4.89
C GLN A 12 25.76 -10.53 -4.48
N PRO A 13 24.78 -10.05 -5.27
CA PRO A 13 24.03 -8.87 -4.88
C PRO A 13 23.20 -9.23 -3.64
N ALA A 14 23.03 -8.29 -2.72
CA ALA A 14 22.07 -8.48 -1.65
C ALA A 14 20.68 -8.71 -2.30
N PRO A 15 19.93 -9.76 -1.91
CA PRO A 15 18.60 -9.99 -2.45
C PRO A 15 17.72 -8.79 -2.10
N ALA A 16 17.31 -8.03 -3.11
CA ALA A 16 16.38 -6.93 -2.96
C ALA A 16 14.96 -7.42 -3.21
N VAL A 17 14.12 -7.41 -2.18
CA VAL A 17 12.68 -7.65 -2.33
C VAL A 17 12.09 -6.42 -3.02
N ILE A 18 11.75 -6.56 -4.31
CA ILE A 18 11.01 -5.53 -5.05
C ILE A 18 9.54 -5.68 -4.70
N ALA A 19 9.13 -5.17 -3.54
CA ALA A 19 7.71 -5.00 -3.25
C ALA A 19 7.15 -3.98 -4.26
N PHE A 20 6.14 -4.38 -5.03
CA PHE A 20 5.47 -3.45 -5.95
C PHE A 20 4.93 -2.28 -5.10
N PRO A 21 5.27 -1.02 -5.45
CA PRO A 21 5.08 0.09 -4.54
C PRO A 21 3.58 0.29 -4.30
N ALA A 22 3.22 0.49 -3.04
CA ALA A 22 1.86 0.36 -2.57
C ALA A 22 0.96 1.52 -3.06
N ASP A 23 1.53 2.65 -3.46
CA ASP A 23 0.86 3.74 -4.19
C ASP A 23 0.28 3.28 -5.55
N ARG A 24 0.87 2.24 -6.15
CA ARG A 24 0.43 1.67 -7.43
C ARG A 24 -0.58 0.53 -7.25
N TRP A 25 -0.99 0.19 -6.03
CA TRP A 25 -2.05 -0.79 -5.75
C TRP A 25 -3.47 -0.23 -6.01
N ILE A 26 -3.68 0.39 -7.17
CA ILE A 26 -4.88 1.14 -7.54
C ILE A 26 -6.16 0.30 -7.40
N GLY A 27 -6.15 -0.95 -7.88
CA GLY A 27 -7.31 -1.84 -7.77
C GLY A 27 -7.71 -2.12 -6.32
N LYS A 28 -6.71 -2.31 -5.45
CA LYS A 28 -6.93 -2.51 -4.02
C LYS A 28 -7.36 -1.22 -3.33
N ALA A 29 -6.76 -0.09 -3.67
CA ALA A 29 -7.15 1.22 -3.14
C ALA A 29 -8.61 1.53 -3.47
N ARG A 30 -9.04 1.29 -4.72
CA ARG A 30 -10.45 1.41 -5.15
C ARG A 30 -11.40 0.53 -4.35
N HIS A 31 -11.01 -0.73 -4.13
CA HIS A 31 -11.80 -1.68 -3.35
C HIS A 31 -11.93 -1.22 -1.89
N VAL A 32 -10.82 -0.86 -1.25
CA VAL A 32 -10.79 -0.39 0.14
C VAL A 32 -11.61 0.89 0.30
N ALA A 33 -11.47 1.88 -0.60
CA ALA A 33 -12.31 3.08 -0.60
C ALA A 33 -13.80 2.74 -0.68
N THR A 34 -14.17 1.79 -1.55
CA THR A 34 -15.57 1.35 -1.71
C THR A 34 -16.10 0.70 -0.43
N VAL A 35 -15.32 -0.17 0.21
CA VAL A 35 -15.71 -0.83 1.47
C VAL A 35 -15.75 0.16 2.63
N PHE A 36 -14.81 1.10 2.68
CA PHE A 36 -14.73 2.15 3.68
C PHE A 36 -15.97 3.06 3.64
N MET A 37 -16.37 3.52 2.45
CA MET A 37 -17.57 4.37 2.26
C MET A 37 -18.88 3.62 2.55
N ARG A 38 -18.89 2.28 2.49
CA ARG A 38 -20.07 1.46 2.79
C ARG A 38 -20.23 1.12 4.28
N GLN A 39 -19.25 1.45 5.12
CA GLN A 39 -19.35 1.17 6.55
C GLN A 39 -20.50 1.97 7.17
N ARG A 40 -21.22 1.35 8.12
CA ARG A 40 -22.46 1.90 8.68
C ARG A 40 -22.23 3.17 9.51
N ASN A 41 -21.10 3.26 10.19
CA ASN A 41 -20.78 4.35 11.10
C ASN A 41 -19.26 4.54 11.22
N ASP A 42 -18.87 5.61 11.90
CA ASP A 42 -17.47 6.04 12.03
C ASP A 42 -16.62 5.01 12.79
N THR A 43 -17.18 4.39 13.82
CA THR A 43 -16.52 3.32 14.56
C THR A 43 -16.22 2.10 13.67
N ALA A 44 -17.14 1.73 12.78
CA ALA A 44 -16.92 0.65 11.82
C ALA A 44 -15.88 1.04 10.76
N ARG A 45 -15.88 2.32 10.33
CA ARG A 45 -14.83 2.87 9.43
C ARG A 45 -13.45 2.77 10.06
N GLU A 46 -13.29 3.25 11.29
CA GLU A 46 -12.01 3.24 12.00
C GLU A 46 -11.52 1.82 12.25
N ARG A 47 -12.40 0.93 12.70
CA ARG A 47 -12.05 -0.49 12.90
C ARG A 47 -11.61 -1.15 11.61
N TYR A 48 -12.38 -0.99 10.53
CA TYR A 48 -12.03 -1.53 9.22
C TYR A 48 -10.68 -0.99 8.74
N TRP A 49 -10.44 0.31 8.92
CA TRP A 49 -9.19 0.97 8.56
C TRP A 49 -7.99 0.40 9.32
N ARG A 50 -8.11 0.26 10.64
CA ARG A 50 -7.07 -0.34 11.48
C ARG A 50 -6.79 -1.80 11.07
N ASP A 51 -7.84 -2.59 10.87
CA ASP A 51 -7.71 -3.99 10.50
C ASP A 51 -7.01 -4.16 9.13
N ILE A 52 -7.37 -3.37 8.12
CA ILE A 52 -6.78 -3.50 6.79
C ILE A 52 -5.33 -3.03 6.76
N THR A 53 -5.01 -1.91 7.41
CA THR A 53 -3.64 -1.37 7.47
C THR A 53 -2.71 -2.30 8.25
N SER A 54 -3.11 -2.77 9.44
CA SER A 54 -2.30 -3.73 10.21
C SER A 54 -2.05 -5.03 9.45
N ARG A 55 -3.06 -5.57 8.74
CA ARG A 55 -2.87 -6.77 7.90
C ARG A 55 -1.90 -6.54 6.76
N MET A 56 -1.86 -5.33 6.19
CA MET A 56 -0.96 -5.01 5.09
C MET A 56 0.48 -4.79 5.58
N VAL A 57 0.68 -4.11 6.71
CA VAL A 57 1.99 -4.02 7.37
C VAL A 57 2.55 -5.41 7.65
N ASN A 58 1.78 -6.28 8.30
CA ASN A 58 2.23 -7.63 8.65
C ASN A 58 2.63 -8.43 7.41
N ARG A 59 1.85 -8.35 6.31
CA ARG A 59 2.21 -9.03 5.06
C ARG A 59 3.50 -8.53 4.44
N LEU A 60 3.80 -7.23 4.54
CA LEU A 60 5.05 -6.67 4.04
C LEU A 60 6.23 -7.17 4.88
N ILE A 61 6.07 -7.17 6.21
CA ILE A 61 7.07 -7.71 7.14
C ILE A 61 7.30 -9.21 6.89
N ASP A 62 6.24 -10.00 6.75
CA ASP A 62 6.31 -11.44 6.45
C ASP A 62 6.99 -11.71 5.09
N ALA A 63 6.91 -10.77 4.16
CA ALA A 63 7.59 -10.82 2.87
C ALA A 63 9.06 -10.35 2.93
N GLY A 64 9.58 -10.00 4.11
CA GLY A 64 10.96 -9.57 4.33
C GLY A 64 11.20 -8.07 4.14
N VAL A 65 10.14 -7.24 4.06
CA VAL A 65 10.27 -5.78 4.05
C VAL A 65 10.54 -5.30 5.48
N SER A 66 11.48 -4.35 5.65
CA SER A 66 11.73 -3.76 6.97
C SER A 66 10.50 -3.05 7.50
N SER A 67 10.33 -2.99 8.82
CA SER A 67 9.18 -2.32 9.43
C SER A 67 9.05 -0.85 9.00
N ASP A 68 10.17 -0.13 8.87
CA ASP A 68 10.18 1.26 8.43
C ASP A 68 9.69 1.41 6.98
N GLU A 69 10.15 0.54 6.08
CA GLU A 69 9.71 0.55 4.69
C GLU A 69 8.25 0.07 4.58
N ALA A 70 7.84 -0.92 5.37
CA ALA A 70 6.46 -1.36 5.42
C ALA A 70 5.52 -0.22 5.83
N ASN A 71 5.87 0.55 6.86
CA ASN A 71 5.10 1.71 7.29
C ASN A 71 5.03 2.79 6.21
N ARG A 72 6.17 3.15 5.60
CA ARG A 72 6.22 4.09 4.48
C ARG A 72 5.32 3.66 3.32
N GLN A 73 5.35 2.39 2.96
CA GLN A 73 4.49 1.83 1.91
C GLN A 73 3.01 1.92 2.28
N ILE A 74 2.65 1.65 3.54
CA ILE A 74 1.27 1.78 4.00
C ILE A 74 0.81 3.24 4.01
N GLU A 75 1.65 4.21 4.37
CA GLU A 75 1.32 5.64 4.25
C GLU A 75 0.96 6.02 2.80
N LEU A 76 1.81 5.62 1.85
CA LEU A 76 1.56 5.84 0.42
C LEU A 76 0.26 5.17 -0.08
N PHE A 77 -0.03 3.97 0.42
CA PHE A 77 -1.30 3.29 0.14
C PHE A 77 -2.50 4.06 0.72
N CYS A 78 -2.38 4.58 1.94
CA CYS A 78 -3.43 5.36 2.58
C CYS A 78 -3.77 6.61 1.77
N GLU A 79 -2.75 7.33 1.27
CA GLU A 79 -2.93 8.48 0.38
C GLU A 79 -3.64 8.09 -0.93
N ALA A 80 -3.29 6.94 -1.51
CA ALA A 80 -3.97 6.42 -2.69
C ALA A 80 -5.46 6.10 -2.42
N VAL A 81 -5.79 5.55 -1.25
CA VAL A 81 -7.17 5.31 -0.85
C VAL A 81 -7.92 6.64 -0.63
N GLN A 82 -7.29 7.62 0.02
CA GLN A 82 -7.91 8.93 0.25
C GLN A 82 -8.28 9.62 -1.06
N ARG A 83 -7.36 9.66 -2.03
CA ARG A 83 -7.64 10.19 -3.38
C ARG A 83 -8.83 9.49 -4.04
N GLU A 84 -8.95 8.19 -3.83
CA GLU A 84 -10.05 7.38 -4.36
C GLU A 84 -11.38 7.64 -3.62
N ILE A 85 -11.35 8.00 -2.34
CA ILE A 85 -12.53 8.46 -1.59
C ILE A 85 -12.95 9.85 -2.08
N ASP A 86 -12.00 10.77 -2.20
CA ASP A 86 -12.25 12.15 -2.67
C ASP A 86 -12.86 12.14 -4.06
N ARG A 87 -12.34 11.31 -4.98
CA ARG A 87 -12.89 11.13 -6.33
C ARG A 87 -14.34 10.63 -6.33
N ARG A 88 -14.76 9.90 -5.30
CA ARG A 88 -16.12 9.33 -5.18
C ARG A 88 -17.07 10.20 -4.38
N THR A 89 -16.53 11.13 -3.60
CA THR A 89 -17.32 12.07 -2.80
C THR A 89 -17.62 13.25 -3.71
N PRO A 90 -18.88 13.48 -4.12
CA PRO A 90 -19.22 14.65 -4.92
C PRO A 90 -18.81 15.91 -4.15
N HIS A 91 -18.11 16.82 -4.81
CA HIS A 91 -17.95 18.18 -4.29
C HIS A 91 -19.35 18.83 -4.36
N ASP A 92 -19.95 19.13 -3.22
CA ASP A 92 -21.14 19.99 -3.12
C ASP A 92 -20.77 21.42 -3.57
N GLN A 93 -20.59 21.62 -4.86
CA GLN A 93 -20.27 22.91 -5.48
C GLN A 93 -21.20 23.16 -6.67
N GLU A 94 -22.50 23.32 -6.43
CA GLU A 94 -23.43 24.02 -7.35
C GLU A 94 -24.88 24.20 -6.84
N ALA A 95 -25.16 24.11 -5.53
CA ALA A 95 -26.55 24.16 -5.01
C ALA A 95 -26.94 25.44 -4.24
N ARG A 96 -26.19 26.55 -4.37
CA ARG A 96 -26.58 27.86 -3.81
C ARG A 96 -26.10 29.05 -4.65
N GLN A 97 -26.46 29.07 -5.93
CA GLN A 97 -26.65 30.33 -6.66
C GLN A 97 -28.14 30.58 -6.83
#